data_AF-A0A1W9M5A3-F1
#
_entry.id   AF-A0A1W9M5A3-F1
#
_cell.length_a   1.000
_cell.length_b   1.000
_cell.length_c   1.000
_cell.angle_alpha   90.00
_cell.angle_beta   90.00
_cell.angle_gamma   90.00
#
_symmetry.space_group_name_H-M   'P 1'
#
loop_
_entity.id
_entity.type
_entity.pdbx_description
1 polymer ?
#
loop_
_entity_poly.entity_id
_entity_poly.type
_entity_poly.pdbx_seq_one_letter_code
_entity_poly.pdbx_strand_id
1 'polypeptide(L)' 'MPIFSFEKDDAVQGLLREGRTSKVDLPDILFASSARQSGCEEGITFDKRATKLAFFRMLR' A
#
# COMPACT_ATOMS: atom_id res chain seq x y z
N MET A 1 9.74 15.23 -7.09
CA MET A 1 10.96 14.39 -7.11
C MET A 1 11.60 14.57 -8.49
N PRO A 2 12.78 15.20 -8.63
CA PRO A 2 13.44 15.22 -9.91
C PRO A 2 14.11 13.86 -10.19
N ILE A 3 13.70 13.23 -11.29
CA ILE A 3 14.34 12.14 -12.05
C ILE A 3 14.39 10.75 -11.35
N PHE A 4 13.31 10.33 -10.71
CA PHE A 4 13.02 8.89 -10.66
C PHE A 4 11.78 8.65 -11.51
N SER A 5 11.91 7.75 -12.48
CA SER A 5 10.79 7.27 -13.30
C SER A 5 10.44 5.87 -12.83
N PHE A 6 9.28 5.72 -12.21
CA PHE A 6 8.74 4.43 -11.84
C PHE A 6 7.65 4.03 -12.82
N GLU A 7 7.58 2.75 -13.16
CA GLU A 7 6.48 2.20 -13.98
C GLU A 7 5.10 2.51 -13.35
N LYS A 8 5.06 2.55 -12.02
CA LYS A 8 3.85 2.79 -11.21
C LYS A 8 4.04 4.00 -10.30
N ASP A 9 4.21 5.18 -10.90
CA ASP A 9 4.50 6.42 -10.15
C ASP A 9 3.40 6.75 -9.14
N ASP A 10 2.14 6.50 -9.50
CA ASP A 10 0.99 6.64 -8.60
C ASP A 10 1.12 5.76 -7.35
N ALA A 11 1.71 4.57 -7.45
CA ALA A 11 1.88 3.65 -6.32
C ALA A 11 2.86 4.23 -5.31
N VAL A 12 3.94 4.83 -5.82
CA VAL A 12 4.96 5.54 -5.05
C VAL A 12 4.37 6.81 -4.43
N GLN A 13 3.57 7.58 -5.15
CA GLN A 13 2.88 8.75 -4.59
C GLN A 13 1.93 8.34 -3.45
N GLY A 14 1.17 7.25 -3.62
CA GLY A 14 0.32 6.69 -2.58
C GLY A 14 1.11 6.28 -1.33
N LEU A 15 2.25 5.60 -1.52
CA LEU A 15 3.17 5.26 -0.44
C LEU A 15 3.67 6.50 0.31
N LEU A 16 4.14 7.52 -0.41
CA LEU A 16 4.67 8.75 0.21
C LEU A 16 3.60 9.52 0.97
N ARG A 17 2.35 9.50 0.49
CA ARG A 17 1.22 10.15 1.16
C ARG A 17 0.81 9.41 2.43
N GLU A 18 0.59 8.11 2.33
CA GLU A 18 0.08 7.29 3.45
C GLU A 18 1.15 6.96 4.48
N GLY A 19 2.39 6.72 4.04
CA GLY A 19 3.53 6.36 4.90
C GLY A 19 3.96 7.46 5.86
N ARG A 20 3.63 8.73 5.58
CA ARG A 20 3.94 9.86 6.50
C ARG A 20 3.11 9.86 7.77
N THR A 21 1.88 9.32 7.71
CA THR A 21 0.91 9.40 8.81
C THR A 21 0.54 8.02 9.36
N SER A 22 0.86 6.96 8.63
CA SER A 22 0.56 5.59 9.02
C SER A 22 1.62 5.01 9.95
N LYS A 23 1.17 4.12 10.85
CA LYS A 23 2.04 3.25 11.67
C LYS A 23 2.15 1.83 11.09
N VAL A 24 1.62 1.63 9.90
CA VAL A 24 1.73 0.37 9.14
C VAL A 24 3.06 0.40 8.40
N ASP A 25 3.66 -0.76 8.21
CA ASP A 25 4.98 -0.84 7.60
C ASP A 25 4.92 -0.37 6.14
N LEU A 26 5.96 0.35 5.70
CA LEU A 26 6.03 0.91 4.35
C LEU A 26 5.81 -0.14 3.23
N PRO A 27 6.31 -1.39 3.35
CA PRO A 27 6.01 -2.44 2.38
C PRO A 27 4.51 -2.71 2.23
N ASP A 28 3.76 -2.81 3.33
CA ASP A 28 2.31 -3.09 3.26
C ASP A 28 1.55 -1.93 2.61
N ILE A 29 1.96 -0.68 2.89
CA ILE A 29 1.39 0.50 2.24
C ILE A 29 1.67 0.48 0.74
N LEU A 30 2.91 0.15 0.35
CA LEU A 30 3.29 0.03 -1.06
C LEU A 30 2.49 -1.08 -1.75
N PHE A 31 2.34 -2.24 -1.11
CA PHE A 31 1.54 -3.35 -1.62
C PHE A 31 0.09 -2.95 -1.82
N ALA A 32 -0.56 -2.35 -0.81
CA ALA A 32 -1.94 -1.89 -0.92
C ALA A 32 -2.12 -0.85 -2.03
N SER A 33 -1.20 0.11 -2.13
CA SER A 33 -1.21 1.15 -3.17
C SER A 33 -1.06 0.54 -4.57
N SER A 34 -0.09 -0.35 -4.76
CA SER A 34 0.19 -1.02 -6.04
C SER A 34 -0.94 -1.96 -6.47
N ALA A 35 -1.49 -2.74 -5.54
CA ALA A 35 -2.56 -3.69 -5.82
C ALA A 35 -3.86 -2.97 -6.22
N ARG A 36 -4.25 -1.90 -5.50
CA ARG A 36 -5.41 -1.07 -5.89
C ARG A 36 -5.26 -0.51 -7.30
N GLN A 37 -4.08 -0.02 -7.66
CA GLN A 37 -3.81 0.53 -9.00
C GLN A 37 -3.75 -0.55 -10.09
N SER A 38 -3.55 -1.80 -9.69
CA SER A 38 -3.64 -2.97 -10.57
C SER A 38 -5.06 -3.52 -10.67
N GLY A 39 -6.05 -2.87 -10.05
CA GLY A 39 -7.47 -3.26 -10.11
C GLY A 39 -7.91 -4.24 -9.03
N CYS A 40 -7.08 -4.52 -8.01
CA CYS A 40 -7.49 -5.35 -6.89
C CYS A 40 -8.40 -4.57 -5.95
N GLU A 41 -9.52 -5.17 -5.56
CA GLU A 41 -10.48 -4.58 -4.60
C GLU A 41 -9.98 -4.69 -3.16
N GLU A 42 -9.38 -5.83 -2.82
CA GLU A 42 -8.86 -6.12 -1.48
C GLU A 42 -7.65 -7.08 -1.52
N GLY A 43 -6.88 -7.10 -0.44
CA GLY A 43 -5.81 -8.04 -0.19
C GLY A 43 -6.10 -8.89 1.05
N ILE A 44 -5.59 -10.11 1.08
CA ILE A 44 -5.69 -10.99 2.25
C ILE A 44 -4.34 -11.01 2.95
N THR A 45 -4.31 -10.91 4.27
CA THR A 45 -3.07 -10.94 5.06
C THR A 45 -3.22 -11.74 6.35
N PHE A 46 -2.11 -12.29 6.85
CA PHE A 46 -2.00 -12.83 8.21
C PHE A 46 -1.44 -11.79 9.19
N ASP A 47 -0.95 -10.65 8.70
CA ASP A 47 -0.46 -9.58 9.57
C ASP A 47 -1.59 -8.66 10.03
N LYS A 48 -1.86 -8.71 11.33
CA LYS A 48 -2.84 -7.85 12.00
C LYS A 48 -2.48 -6.35 11.94
N ARG A 49 -1.22 -5.97 11.72
CA ARG A 49 -0.86 -4.56 11.55
C ARG A 49 -1.25 -4.06 10.17
N ALA A 50 -0.98 -4.83 9.12
CA ALA A 50 -1.41 -4.55 7.76
C ALA A 50 -2.93 -4.33 7.63
N THR A 51 -3.76 -5.03 8.40
CA THR A 51 -5.24 -4.83 8.40
C THR A 51 -5.69 -3.46 8.91
N LYS A 52 -4.79 -2.61 9.42
CA LYS A 52 -5.10 -1.19 9.68
C LYS A 52 -5.26 -0.39 8.39
N LEU A 53 -4.71 -0.88 7.27
CA LEU A 53 -5.05 -0.38 5.95
C LEU A 53 -6.37 -1.02 5.53
N ALA A 54 -7.34 -0.19 5.12
CA ALA A 54 -8.65 -0.66 4.66
C ALA A 54 -8.59 -1.62 3.45
N PHE A 55 -7.44 -1.73 2.78
CA PHE A 55 -7.22 -2.69 1.70
C PHE A 55 -7.14 -4.14 2.18
N PHE A 56 -6.60 -4.38 3.37
CA PHE A 56 -6.29 -5.73 3.83
C PHE A 56 -7.38 -6.28 4.73
N ARG A 57 -7.83 -7.50 4.44
CA ARG A 57 -8.60 -8.33 5.36
C ARG A 57 -7.74 -9.42 5.99
N MET A 58 -7.98 -9.67 7.27
CA MET A 58 -7.33 -10.77 7.99
C MET A 58 -7.82 -12.12 7.43
N LEU A 59 -6.90 -13.02 7.10
CA LEU A 59 -7.24 -14.43 6.90
C LEU A 59 -7.47 -15.08 8.26
N ARG A 60 -8.65 -15.66 8.45
CA ARG A 60 -9.01 -16.41 9.66
C ARG A 60 -8.57 -17.85 9.56
#